data_AF-A0A951SXA5-F1
#
_entry.id   AF-A0A951SXA5-F1
#
_cell.length_a   1.000
_cell.length_b   1.000
_cell.length_c   1.000
_cell.angle_alpha   90.00
_cell.angle_beta   90.00
_cell.angle_gamma   90.00
#
_symmetry.space_group_name_H-M   'P 1'
#
loop_
_entity.id
_entity.type
_entity.pdbx_description
1 polymer ?
#
loop_
_entity_poly.entity_id
_entity_poly.type
_entity_poly.pdbx_seq_one_letter_code
_entity_poly.pdbx_strand_id
1 'polypeptide(L)'
;MIIPNEPHLSDSQLAEIKQIVHEFGCSITPIPGQTRSVYAIKGDERNELMINRLEGLAYVSRVEAIQSPYKLMDVKSSLSDEEIRIGGRILGQSLFVIAGHCTIDPKNPQLFLETAHALKEAGIDVLRGGVWKPRTSPHTYQGSSDAIETLILA
;
A
#
# COMPACT_ATOMS: atom_id res chain seq x y z
N MET A 1 -0.50 3.90 19.70
CA MET A 1 -0.77 2.47 19.87
C MET A 1 -1.25 2.28 21.29
N ILE A 2 -2.19 1.36 21.50
CA ILE A 2 -2.72 1.07 22.82
C ILE A 2 -2.67 -0.43 23.08
N ILE A 3 -2.42 -0.79 24.33
CA ILE A 3 -2.53 -2.16 24.83
C ILE A 3 -3.67 -2.16 25.84
N PRO A 4 -4.87 -2.64 25.46
CA PRO A 4 -5.99 -2.66 26.36
C PRO A 4 -6.04 -4.00 27.11
N ASN A 5 -5.86 -3.99 28.43
CA ASN A 5 -5.64 -5.20 29.23
C ASN A 5 -6.61 -5.37 30.39
N GLU A 6 -7.06 -6.61 30.59
CA GLU A 6 -7.91 -7.05 31.69
C GLU A 6 -7.45 -8.45 32.11
N PRO A 7 -6.98 -8.67 33.36
CA PRO A 7 -6.83 -7.71 34.46
C PRO A 7 -5.70 -6.68 34.26
N HIS A 8 -5.56 -5.74 35.21
CA HIS A 8 -4.45 -4.78 35.25
C HIS A 8 -3.09 -5.50 35.21
N LEU A 9 -2.13 -4.92 34.47
CA LEU A 9 -0.76 -5.39 34.49
C LEU A 9 -0.13 -5.19 35.87
N SER A 10 0.62 -6.18 36.32
CA SER A 10 1.48 -6.03 37.49
C SER A 10 2.61 -5.03 37.21
N ASP A 11 3.24 -4.53 38.27
CA ASP A 11 4.39 -3.62 38.13
C ASP A 11 5.55 -4.24 37.34
N SER A 12 5.78 -5.56 37.50
CA SER A 12 6.80 -6.28 36.74
C SER A 12 6.48 -6.38 35.25
N GLN A 13 5.22 -6.66 34.90
CA GLN A 13 4.74 -6.71 33.51
C GLN A 13 4.82 -5.33 32.86
N LEU A 14 4.41 -4.28 33.59
CA LEU A 14 4.52 -2.91 33.10
C LEU A 14 5.98 -2.47 32.91
N ALA A 15 6.88 -2.89 33.80
CA ALA A 15 8.32 -2.61 33.67
C ALA A 15 8.93 -3.30 32.43
N GLU A 16 8.56 -4.55 32.16
CA GLU A 16 9.00 -5.27 30.96
C GLU A 16 8.51 -4.59 29.67
N ILE A 17 7.21 -4.26 29.58
CA ILE A 17 6.67 -3.51 28.44
C ILE A 17 7.40 -2.16 28.30
N LYS A 18 7.62 -1.44 29.41
CA LYS A 18 8.32 -0.16 29.42
C LYS A 18 9.75 -0.29 28.87
N GLN A 19 10.45 -1.35 29.21
CA GLN A 19 11.78 -1.64 28.67
C GLN A 19 11.72 -1.89 27.16
N ILE A 20 10.81 -2.76 26.71
CA ILE A 20 10.64 -3.08 25.29
C ILE A 20 10.39 -1.81 24.49
N VAL A 21 9.39 -1.00 24.86
CA VAL A 21 9.04 0.20 24.08
C VAL A 21 10.15 1.26 24.09
N HIS A 22 10.92 1.36 25.19
CA HIS A 22 12.03 2.31 25.29
C HIS A 22 13.18 1.96 24.35
N GLU A 23 13.45 0.68 24.09
CA GLU A 23 14.44 0.23 23.11
C GLU A 23 14.13 0.73 21.68
N PHE A 24 12.87 1.06 21.40
CA PHE A 24 12.42 1.63 20.12
C PHE A 24 12.10 3.13 20.20
N GLY A 25 12.57 3.82 21.24
CA GLY A 25 12.34 5.27 21.41
C GLY A 25 10.88 5.64 21.72
N CYS A 26 10.06 4.68 22.12
CA CYS A 26 8.68 4.88 22.52
C CYS A 26 8.56 5.00 24.05
N SER A 27 7.47 5.60 24.51
CA SER A 27 7.12 5.72 25.93
C SER A 27 5.72 5.18 26.19
N ILE A 28 5.48 4.68 27.40
CA ILE A 28 4.19 4.11 27.82
C ILE A 28 3.54 4.97 28.90
N THR A 29 2.24 5.23 28.77
CA THR A 29 1.41 5.94 29.75
C THR A 29 0.22 5.06 30.15
N PRO A 30 0.12 4.60 31.41
CA PRO A 30 -1.05 3.89 31.90
C PRO A 30 -2.27 4.82 32.00
N ILE A 31 -3.43 4.31 31.59
CA ILE A 31 -4.74 4.95 31.72
C ILE A 31 -5.62 3.97 32.50
N PRO A 32 -5.67 4.11 33.85
CA PRO A 32 -6.41 3.18 34.69
C PRO A 32 -7.92 3.35 34.49
N GLY A 33 -8.62 2.26 34.17
CA GLY A 33 -10.08 2.19 34.21
C GLY A 33 -10.55 1.35 35.41
N GLN A 34 -11.86 1.33 35.65
CA GLN A 34 -12.44 0.59 36.78
C GLN A 34 -12.35 -0.93 36.62
N THR A 35 -12.45 -1.44 35.39
CA THR A 35 -12.40 -2.88 35.07
C THR A 35 -11.20 -3.22 34.18
N ARG A 36 -10.93 -2.35 33.20
CA ARG A 36 -9.88 -2.51 32.19
C ARG A 36 -8.92 -1.33 32.25
N SER A 37 -7.61 -1.60 32.15
CA SER A 37 -6.61 -0.55 31.93
C SER A 37 -6.25 -0.47 30.46
N VAL A 38 -6.01 0.75 29.99
CA VAL A 38 -5.45 0.99 28.66
C VAL A 38 -4.04 1.53 28.84
N TYR A 39 -3.06 0.93 28.18
CA TYR A 39 -1.69 1.41 28.20
C TYR A 39 -1.36 2.07 26.86
N ALA A 40 -1.23 3.39 26.85
CA ALA A 40 -0.96 4.16 25.65
C ALA A 40 0.55 4.23 25.37
N ILE A 41 0.98 3.70 24.24
CA ILE A 41 2.35 3.81 23.72
C ILE A 41 2.42 5.01 22.78
N LYS A 42 3.37 5.92 23.06
CA LYS A 42 3.62 7.16 22.33
C LYS A 42 5.01 7.11 21.69
N GLY A 43 5.09 7.38 20.39
CA GLY A 43 6.33 7.35 19.60
C GLY A 43 6.06 6.88 18.18
N ASP A 44 7.11 6.44 17.47
CA ASP A 44 6.95 5.78 16.17
C ASP A 44 6.57 4.31 16.38
N GLU A 45 5.26 4.05 16.34
CA GLU A 45 4.67 2.75 16.63
C GLU A 45 4.64 1.77 15.44
N ARG A 46 5.42 2.05 14.37
CA ARG A 46 5.42 1.26 13.13
C ARG A 46 6.45 0.12 13.12
N ASN A 47 7.25 -0.02 14.18
CA ASN A 47 8.29 -1.04 14.22
C ASN A 47 7.67 -2.43 14.43
N GLU A 48 7.72 -3.27 13.39
CA GLU A 48 7.16 -4.64 13.44
C GLU A 48 7.77 -5.50 14.54
N LEU A 49 9.09 -5.38 14.80
CA LEU A 49 9.75 -6.16 15.84
C LEU A 49 9.25 -5.79 17.24
N MET A 50 9.01 -4.50 17.50
CA MET A 50 8.40 -4.04 18.75
C MET A 50 7.00 -4.63 18.92
N ILE A 51 6.16 -4.55 17.88
CA ILE A 51 4.79 -5.08 17.91
C ILE A 51 4.80 -6.58 18.21
N ASN A 52 5.58 -7.35 17.46
CA ASN A 52 5.70 -8.80 17.64
C ASN A 52 6.19 -9.18 19.04
N ARG A 53 7.14 -8.42 19.62
CA ARG A 53 7.60 -8.65 21.00
C ARG A 53 6.50 -8.39 22.02
N LEU A 54 5.69 -7.35 21.82
CA LEU A 54 4.58 -7.01 22.71
C LEU A 54 3.46 -8.05 22.60
N GLU A 55 3.07 -8.45 21.39
CA GLU A 55 2.04 -9.47 21.16
C GLU A 55 2.48 -10.88 21.62
N GLY A 56 3.78 -11.14 21.67
CA GLY A 56 4.35 -12.39 22.18
C GLY A 56 4.29 -12.54 23.71
N LEU A 57 3.96 -11.48 24.45
CA LEU A 57 3.85 -11.53 25.91
C LEU A 57 2.54 -12.20 26.32
N ALA A 58 2.61 -13.25 27.13
CA ALA A 58 1.45 -14.05 27.53
C ALA A 58 0.34 -13.25 28.24
N TYR A 59 0.66 -12.08 28.79
CA TYR A 59 -0.25 -11.20 29.50
C TYR A 59 -0.72 -9.99 28.68
N VAL A 60 -0.32 -9.89 27.40
CA VAL A 60 -0.80 -8.89 26.44
C VAL A 60 -1.85 -9.57 25.56
N SER A 61 -3.11 -9.15 25.67
CA SER A 61 -4.20 -9.75 24.88
C SER A 61 -4.14 -9.37 23.40
N ARG A 62 -3.83 -8.11 23.10
CA ARG A 62 -3.66 -7.56 21.76
C ARG A 62 -2.99 -6.19 21.81
N VAL A 63 -2.41 -5.81 20.69
CA VAL A 63 -1.86 -4.47 20.47
C VAL A 63 -2.71 -3.78 19.40
N GLU A 64 -3.26 -2.61 19.70
CA GLU A 64 -4.04 -1.83 18.74
C GLU A 64 -3.22 -0.63 18.27
N ALA A 65 -2.82 -0.63 17.00
CA ALA A 65 -2.21 0.53 16.37
C ALA A 65 -3.24 1.66 16.23
N ILE A 66 -2.87 2.88 16.62
CA ILE A 66 -3.72 4.06 16.40
C ILE A 66 -3.39 4.68 15.04
N GLN A 67 -2.12 4.65 14.65
CA GLN A 67 -1.68 5.06 13.34
C GLN A 67 -1.94 3.96 12.31
N SER A 68 -2.28 4.35 11.08
CA SER A 68 -2.31 3.40 9.97
C SER A 68 -0.91 2.86 9.68
N PRO A 69 -0.78 1.55 9.41
CA PRO A 69 0.49 0.97 8.97
C PRO A 69 0.97 1.59 7.65
N TYR A 70 0.06 2.11 6.83
CA TYR A 70 0.35 2.73 5.54
C TYR A 70 0.11 4.24 5.58
N LYS A 71 0.83 4.95 6.44
CA LYS A 71 0.63 6.40 6.68
C LYS A 71 0.59 7.26 5.41
N LEU A 72 1.32 6.91 4.35
CA LEU A 72 1.31 7.67 3.10
C LEU A 72 0.09 7.37 2.20
N MET A 73 -0.51 6.18 2.34
CA MET A 73 -1.68 5.76 1.56
C MET A 73 -2.99 5.83 2.36
N ASP A 74 -2.94 6.25 3.62
CA ASP A 74 -4.12 6.42 4.47
C ASP A 74 -4.95 7.61 3.97
N VAL A 75 -6.28 7.45 3.96
CA VAL A 75 -7.23 8.54 3.66
C VAL A 75 -7.12 9.70 4.64
N LYS A 76 -6.58 9.46 5.84
CA LYS A 76 -6.28 10.50 6.85
C LYS A 76 -4.91 11.15 6.67
N SER A 77 -4.13 10.71 5.68
CA SER A 77 -2.82 11.27 5.39
C SER A 77 -2.94 12.69 4.81
N SER A 78 -1.89 13.49 4.96
CA SER A 78 -1.77 14.77 4.26
C SER A 78 -1.69 14.62 2.74
N LEU A 79 -1.40 13.42 2.24
CA LEU A 79 -1.35 13.09 0.81
C LEU A 79 -2.70 12.63 0.24
N SER A 80 -3.74 12.56 1.08
CA SER A 80 -5.06 12.06 0.66
C SER A 80 -5.71 12.89 -0.45
N ASP A 81 -5.36 14.17 -0.53
CA ASP A 81 -5.87 15.11 -1.53
C ASP A 81 -4.92 15.28 -2.74
N GLU A 82 -3.87 14.47 -2.87
CA GLU A 82 -2.97 14.59 -4.02
C GLU A 82 -3.65 14.17 -5.33
N GLU A 83 -3.69 15.09 -6.28
CA GLU A 83 -4.24 14.85 -7.61
C GLU A 83 -3.17 14.28 -8.56
N ILE A 84 -3.45 13.11 -9.11
CA ILE A 84 -2.65 12.56 -10.22
C ILE A 84 -3.24 13.05 -11.54
N ARG A 85 -2.40 13.69 -12.36
CA ARG A 85 -2.77 14.21 -13.69
C ARG A 85 -2.09 13.41 -14.79
N ILE A 86 -2.88 12.88 -15.72
CA ILE A 86 -2.41 12.16 -16.91
C ILE A 86 -3.13 12.73 -18.14
N GLY A 87 -2.37 13.14 -19.16
CA GLY A 87 -2.95 13.64 -20.41
C GLY A 87 -3.88 14.85 -20.24
N GLY A 88 -3.65 15.68 -19.22
CA GLY A 88 -4.50 16.84 -18.90
C GLY A 88 -5.76 16.53 -18.11
N ARG A 89 -6.01 15.27 -17.74
CA ARG A 89 -7.16 14.87 -16.90
C ARG A 89 -6.72 14.41 -15.53
N ILE A 90 -7.58 14.63 -14.54
CA ILE A 90 -7.33 14.26 -13.14
C ILE A 90 -7.97 12.90 -12.87
N LEU A 91 -7.19 11.96 -12.32
CA LEU A 91 -7.69 10.64 -11.97
C LEU A 91 -8.68 10.75 -10.79
N GLY A 92 -9.79 10.00 -10.87
CA GLY A 92 -10.80 9.94 -9.80
C GLY A 92 -11.86 11.04 -9.83
N GLN A 93 -11.73 12.07 -10.68
CA GLN A 93 -12.75 13.13 -10.80
C GLN A 93 -13.89 12.80 -11.78
N SER A 94 -13.61 12.00 -12.80
CA SER A 94 -14.59 11.55 -13.80
C SER A 94 -14.24 10.15 -14.29
N LEU A 95 -15.10 9.57 -15.13
CA LEU A 95 -14.78 8.30 -15.79
C LEU A 95 -13.45 8.41 -16.54
N PHE A 96 -12.52 7.53 -16.20
CA PHE A 96 -11.18 7.47 -16.77
C PHE A 96 -10.93 6.09 -17.36
N VAL A 97 -10.76 6.03 -18.69
CA VAL A 97 -10.67 4.79 -19.44
C VAL A 97 -9.25 4.58 -19.95
N ILE A 98 -8.68 3.45 -19.56
CA ILE A 98 -7.38 2.95 -20.02
C ILE A 98 -7.64 1.72 -20.89
N ALA A 99 -7.31 1.80 -22.18
CA ALA A 99 -7.59 0.72 -23.12
C ALA A 99 -6.43 0.48 -24.09
N GLY A 100 -6.44 -0.70 -24.72
CA GLY A 100 -5.42 -1.11 -25.67
C GLY A 100 -5.11 -2.59 -25.55
N HIS A 101 -4.08 -3.05 -26.26
CA HIS A 101 -3.83 -4.48 -26.41
C HIS A 101 -3.31 -5.12 -25.11
N CYS A 102 -3.72 -6.37 -24.89
CA CYS A 102 -3.16 -7.16 -23.80
C CYS A 102 -1.65 -7.30 -23.95
N THR A 103 -1.17 -7.68 -25.13
CA THR A 103 0.24 -7.78 -25.50
C THR A 103 0.42 -7.15 -26.87
N ILE A 104 1.46 -6.34 -27.04
CA ILE A 104 1.80 -5.76 -28.35
C ILE A 104 2.54 -6.83 -29.14
N ASP A 105 2.12 -7.06 -30.39
CA ASP A 105 2.84 -7.93 -31.31
C ASP A 105 3.84 -7.11 -32.14
N PRO A 106 5.15 -7.17 -31.87
CA PRO A 106 6.14 -6.41 -32.62
C PRO A 106 6.28 -6.89 -34.07
N LYS A 107 5.78 -8.08 -34.43
CA LYS A 107 5.75 -8.53 -35.83
C LYS A 107 4.61 -7.88 -36.61
N ASN A 108 3.60 -7.34 -35.92
CA ASN A 108 2.43 -6.71 -36.52
C ASN A 108 2.11 -5.36 -35.83
N PRO A 109 3.04 -4.40 -35.83
CA PRO A 109 2.89 -3.14 -35.08
C PRO A 109 1.68 -2.32 -35.52
N GLN A 110 1.30 -2.43 -36.79
CA GLN A 110 0.17 -1.73 -37.38
C GLN A 110 -1.16 -2.04 -36.65
N LEU A 111 -1.35 -3.28 -36.17
CA LEU A 111 -2.56 -3.65 -35.41
C LEU A 111 -2.71 -2.83 -34.12
N PHE A 112 -1.58 -2.55 -33.46
CA PHE A 112 -1.55 -1.73 -32.27
C PHE A 112 -1.81 -0.25 -32.60
N LEU A 113 -1.16 0.26 -33.64
CA LEU A 113 -1.32 1.66 -34.09
C LEU A 113 -2.75 1.97 -34.54
N GLU A 114 -3.39 1.08 -35.31
CA GLU A 114 -4.79 1.23 -35.72
C GLU A 114 -5.72 1.29 -34.51
N THR A 115 -5.47 0.45 -33.51
CA THR A 115 -6.23 0.48 -32.25
C THR A 115 -5.98 1.78 -31.50
N ALA A 116 -4.75 2.28 -31.45
CA ALA A 116 -4.43 3.55 -30.81
C ALA A 116 -5.20 4.72 -31.44
N HIS A 117 -5.23 4.79 -32.78
CA HIS A 117 -6.00 5.80 -33.50
C HIS A 117 -7.50 5.69 -33.21
N ALA A 118 -8.08 4.50 -33.29
CA ALA A 118 -9.50 4.28 -33.01
C ALA A 118 -9.87 4.64 -31.57
N LEU A 119 -9.03 4.32 -30.59
CA LEU A 119 -9.25 4.69 -29.18
C LEU A 119 -9.18 6.22 -28.99
N LYS A 120 -8.24 6.88 -29.65
CA LYS A 120 -8.14 8.35 -29.60
C LYS A 120 -9.38 9.02 -30.20
N GLU A 121 -9.86 8.53 -31.34
CA GLU A 121 -11.11 9.02 -31.98
C GLU A 121 -12.33 8.78 -31.09
N ALA A 122 -12.36 7.66 -30.36
CA ALA A 122 -13.41 7.35 -29.40
C ALA A 122 -13.33 8.16 -28.07
N GLY A 123 -12.32 9.03 -27.92
CA GLY A 123 -12.14 9.85 -26.73
C GLY A 123 -11.61 9.08 -25.51
N ILE A 124 -10.85 8.01 -25.74
CA ILE A 124 -10.17 7.26 -24.68
C ILE A 124 -8.94 8.02 -24.19
N ASP A 125 -8.65 7.85 -22.91
CA ASP A 125 -7.78 8.78 -22.18
C ASP A 125 -6.33 8.35 -22.16
N VAL A 126 -6.11 7.04 -22.03
CA VAL A 126 -4.78 6.45 -21.99
C VAL A 126 -4.76 5.17 -22.80
N LEU A 127 -3.79 5.10 -23.70
CA LEU A 127 -3.43 3.88 -24.39
C LEU A 127 -2.54 3.00 -23.50
N ARG A 128 -2.82 1.69 -23.44
CA ARG A 128 -1.97 0.69 -22.80
C ARG A 128 -1.56 -0.42 -23.77
N GLY A 129 -0.39 -1.00 -23.56
CA GLY A 129 0.07 -2.18 -24.30
C GLY A 129 1.09 -2.98 -23.48
N GLY A 130 0.91 -4.29 -23.41
CA GLY A 130 1.85 -5.15 -22.68
C GLY A 130 3.09 -5.45 -23.50
N VAL A 131 4.25 -4.99 -23.01
CA VAL A 131 5.57 -5.28 -23.61
C VAL A 131 6.09 -6.62 -23.14
N TRP A 132 6.14 -6.84 -21.81
CA TRP A 132 6.63 -8.06 -21.19
C TRP A 132 5.49 -8.84 -20.53
N LYS A 133 5.56 -10.16 -20.60
CA LYS A 133 4.54 -11.07 -20.11
C LYS A 133 5.18 -12.23 -19.36
N PRO A 134 4.99 -12.31 -18.03
CA PRO A 134 5.47 -13.46 -17.27
C PRO A 134 4.58 -14.66 -17.60
N ARG A 135 5.00 -15.50 -18.55
CA ARG A 135 4.23 -16.69 -18.91
C ARG A 135 4.75 -17.90 -18.17
N THR A 136 3.81 -18.76 -17.77
CA THR A 136 4.12 -20.05 -17.16
C THR A 136 4.73 -21.03 -18.17
N SER A 137 4.33 -20.96 -19.46
CA SER A 137 4.85 -21.83 -20.51
C SER A 137 5.96 -21.15 -21.33
N PRO A 138 7.12 -21.79 -21.52
CA PRO A 138 8.22 -21.22 -22.31
C PRO A 138 7.90 -21.10 -23.79
N HIS A 139 6.89 -21.84 -24.29
CA HIS A 139 6.50 -21.83 -25.71
C HIS A 139 5.53 -20.69 -26.06
N THR A 140 5.07 -19.95 -25.06
CA THR A 140 4.19 -18.80 -25.29
C THR A 140 5.00 -17.53 -25.49
N TYR A 141 4.44 -16.57 -26.22
CA TYR A 141 5.10 -15.29 -26.43
C TYR A 141 5.27 -14.55 -25.08
N GLN A 142 6.52 -14.27 -24.73
CA GLN A 142 6.95 -13.65 -23.47
C GLN A 142 6.97 -12.12 -23.52
N GLY A 143 6.81 -11.53 -24.71
CA GLY A 143 7.14 -10.13 -24.93
C GLY A 143 8.49 -9.92 -25.62
N SER A 144 8.73 -8.70 -26.09
CA SER A 144 10.00 -8.25 -26.67
C SER A 144 10.19 -6.78 -26.37
N SER A 145 11.44 -6.32 -26.23
CA SER A 145 11.76 -4.90 -26.16
C SER A 145 11.29 -4.13 -27.39
N ASP A 146 11.23 -4.76 -28.56
CA ASP A 146 10.81 -4.12 -29.83
C ASP A 146 9.37 -3.58 -29.75
N ALA A 147 8.53 -4.19 -28.88
CA ALA A 147 7.18 -3.71 -28.62
C ALA A 147 7.15 -2.33 -27.94
N ILE A 148 8.23 -1.92 -27.26
CA ILE A 148 8.36 -0.57 -26.67
C ILE A 148 8.36 0.48 -27.77
N GLU A 149 9.08 0.24 -28.87
CA GLU A 149 9.15 1.18 -29.99
C GLU A 149 7.76 1.40 -30.59
N THR A 150 6.99 0.32 -30.75
CA THR A 150 5.60 0.38 -31.22
C THR A 150 4.70 1.15 -30.25
N LEU A 151 4.87 0.97 -28.94
CA LEU A 151 4.11 1.69 -27.92
C LEU A 151 4.40 3.20 -27.92
N ILE A 152 5.66 3.59 -28.12
CA ILE A 152 6.10 4.99 -28.13
C ILE A 152 5.64 5.73 -29.39
N LEU A 153 5.55 5.01 -30.53
CA LEU A 153 5.11 5.59 -31.80
C LEU A 153 3.60 5.91 -31.86
N ALA A 154 2.80 5.33 -30.96
CA ALA A 154 1.35 5.37 -30.97
C ALA A 154 0.72 6.67 -30.42
#